data_AF-A0A382AZQ6-F1
#
_entry.id   AF-A0A382AZQ6-F1
#
_cell.length_a   1.000
_cell.length_b   1.000
_cell.length_c   1.000
_cell.angle_alpha   90.00
_cell.angle_beta   90.00
_cell.angle_gamma   90.00
#
_symmetry.space_group_name_H-M   'P 1'
#
loop_
_entity.id
_entity.type
_entity.pdbx_description
1 polymer ?
#
loop_
_entity_poly.entity_id
_entity_poly.type
_entity_poly.pdbx_seq_one_letter_code
_entity_poly.pdbx_strand_id
1 'polypeptide(L)'
;MNIKTELHISLFSITVLSCLFGQLSQDISPKSFTYPPDKTVTNITMPDLDVDALHAEDENRPSWKPFRYGHKFTVDLSPSNSGSWWELSNGSRIWRLKIESTGAYALSLEFDRFDLPLHSTLHVYSPDKSEIYGAYTSKNN
;
A
#
# COMPACT_ATOMS: atom_id res chain seq x y z
N MET A 1 -8.01 -54.01 -52.16
CA MET A 1 -7.85 -53.83 -50.70
C MET A 1 -7.75 -52.32 -50.46
N ASN A 2 -8.90 -51.67 -50.24
CA ASN A 2 -9.03 -50.21 -50.14
C ASN A 2 -9.44 -49.87 -48.71
N ILE A 3 -8.57 -49.21 -47.96
CA ILE A 3 -8.92 -48.60 -46.66
C ILE A 3 -8.83 -47.10 -46.86
N LYS A 4 -10.01 -46.46 -46.85
CA LYS A 4 -10.19 -45.01 -46.95
C LYS A 4 -9.68 -44.38 -45.65
N THR A 5 -8.88 -43.32 -45.78
CA THR A 5 -8.33 -42.55 -44.67
C THR A 5 -9.35 -41.47 -44.28
N GLU A 6 -9.89 -41.52 -43.07
CA GLU A 6 -10.80 -40.50 -42.55
C GLU A 6 -9.99 -39.37 -41.90
N LEU A 7 -10.14 -38.14 -42.40
CA LEU A 7 -9.49 -36.93 -41.87
C LEU A 7 -10.42 -36.26 -40.86
N HIS A 8 -10.16 -36.44 -39.56
CA HIS A 8 -10.90 -35.75 -38.51
C HIS A 8 -10.35 -34.32 -38.30
N ILE A 9 -11.10 -33.31 -38.74
CA ILE A 9 -10.82 -31.90 -38.43
C ILE A 9 -11.53 -31.56 -37.12
N SER A 10 -10.77 -31.45 -36.03
CA SER A 10 -11.31 -31.00 -34.74
C SER A 10 -11.12 -29.49 -34.63
N LEU A 11 -12.23 -28.74 -34.65
CA LEU A 11 -12.26 -27.29 -34.51
C LEU A 11 -12.12 -26.92 -33.03
N PHE A 12 -10.90 -26.58 -32.60
CA PHE A 12 -10.63 -26.14 -31.22
C PHE A 12 -11.06 -24.66 -31.08
N SER A 13 -12.25 -24.43 -30.53
CA SER A 13 -12.73 -23.08 -30.19
C SER A 13 -11.88 -22.51 -29.06
N ILE A 14 -11.03 -21.52 -29.37
CA ILE A 14 -10.27 -20.77 -28.36
C ILE A 14 -11.24 -19.83 -27.65
N THR A 15 -11.62 -20.18 -26.43
CA THR A 15 -12.34 -19.29 -25.53
C THR A 15 -11.42 -18.09 -25.21
N VAL A 16 -11.85 -16.88 -25.59
CA VAL A 16 -11.12 -15.64 -25.33
C VAL A 16 -11.00 -15.46 -23.81
N LEU A 17 -9.77 -15.61 -23.31
CA LEU A 17 -9.39 -15.31 -21.94
C LEU A 17 -9.60 -13.81 -21.70
N SER A 18 -10.65 -13.45 -20.97
CA SER A 18 -10.89 -12.09 -20.55
C SER A 18 -9.78 -11.71 -19.56
N CYS A 19 -8.87 -10.83 -19.96
CA CYS A 19 -7.90 -10.25 -19.04
C CYS A 19 -8.65 -9.48 -17.95
N LEU A 20 -8.78 -10.08 -16.77
CA LEU A 20 -9.20 -9.38 -15.56
C LEU A 20 -8.04 -8.45 -15.18
N PHE A 21 -8.10 -7.20 -15.63
CA PHE A 21 -7.18 -6.16 -15.17
C PHE A 21 -7.54 -5.80 -13.72
N GLY A 22 -6.90 -6.48 -12.77
CA GLY A 22 -6.98 -6.20 -11.33
C GLY A 22 -5.78 -5.41 -10.81
N GLN A 23 -5.29 -4.43 -11.57
CA GLN A 23 -4.10 -3.67 -11.16
C GLN A 23 -4.49 -2.59 -10.13
N LEU A 24 -4.17 -2.85 -8.85
CA LEU A 24 -4.44 -1.95 -7.71
C LEU A 24 -3.62 -0.65 -7.76
N SER A 25 -2.51 -0.57 -8.48
CA SER A 25 -1.63 0.60 -8.49
C SER A 25 -0.90 0.77 -9.82
N GLN A 26 -0.58 2.01 -10.20
CA GLN A 26 0.09 2.31 -11.47
C GLN A 26 1.63 2.25 -11.33
N ASP A 27 2.31 1.90 -12.42
CA ASP A 27 3.78 1.89 -12.51
C ASP A 27 4.34 3.32 -12.65
N ILE A 28 4.24 4.08 -11.56
CA ILE A 28 4.73 5.46 -11.46
C ILE A 28 5.59 5.54 -10.20
N SER A 29 6.87 5.89 -10.34
CA SER A 29 7.79 6.05 -9.21
C SER A 29 7.42 7.24 -8.33
N PRO A 30 7.64 7.17 -6.99
CA PRO A 30 7.41 8.30 -6.08
C PRO A 30 8.16 9.55 -6.52
N LYS A 31 7.43 10.66 -6.72
CA LYS A 31 8.04 11.94 -7.11
C LYS A 31 9.06 12.44 -6.11
N SER A 32 8.91 12.11 -4.82
CA SER A 32 9.88 12.48 -3.78
C SER A 32 11.30 11.95 -4.03
N PHE A 33 11.46 10.89 -4.84
CA PHE A 33 12.78 10.28 -5.08
C PHE A 33 13.65 11.11 -6.02
N THR A 34 13.05 11.97 -6.85
CA THR A 34 13.78 12.82 -7.80
C THR A 34 14.24 14.14 -7.17
N TYR A 35 13.87 14.41 -5.92
CA TYR A 35 14.21 15.66 -5.23
C TYR A 35 15.24 15.42 -4.11
N PRO A 36 16.13 16.40 -3.83
CA PRO A 36 17.19 16.23 -2.86
C PRO A 36 16.68 15.86 -1.45
N PRO A 37 17.45 15.07 -0.68
CA PRO A 37 17.09 14.63 0.66
C PRO A 37 17.02 15.76 1.70
N ASP A 38 17.51 16.95 1.38
CA ASP A 38 17.69 18.10 2.29
C ASP A 38 16.38 18.79 2.71
N LYS A 39 15.24 18.27 2.25
CA LYS A 39 13.93 18.72 2.69
C LYS A 39 13.52 17.90 3.91
N THR A 40 13.38 18.57 5.05
CA THR A 40 12.90 17.95 6.29
C THR A 40 11.51 17.35 6.07
N VAL A 41 11.28 16.18 6.67
CA VAL A 41 10.00 15.48 6.69
C VAL A 41 9.55 15.39 8.13
N THR A 42 8.31 15.79 8.40
CA THR A 42 7.70 15.60 9.72
C THR A 42 7.68 14.11 10.06
N ASN A 43 8.27 13.75 11.20
CA ASN A 43 8.23 12.40 11.76
C ASN A 43 7.18 12.34 12.87
N ILE A 44 6.31 11.34 12.82
CA ILE A 44 5.35 11.03 13.88
C ILE A 44 5.70 9.66 14.43
N THR A 45 6.08 9.64 15.70
CA THR A 45 6.38 8.42 16.44
C THR A 45 5.12 7.96 17.17
N MET A 46 4.74 6.71 16.98
CA MET A 46 3.65 6.07 17.71
C MET A 46 4.05 5.86 19.18
N PRO A 47 3.07 5.79 20.10
CA PRO A 47 3.35 5.45 21.49
C PRO A 47 4.07 4.11 21.61
N ASP A 48 4.95 3.98 22.60
CA ASP A 48 5.61 2.72 22.90
C ASP A 48 4.59 1.67 23.36
N LEU A 49 4.85 0.41 23.01
CA LEU A 49 4.02 -0.73 23.36
C LEU A 49 4.75 -1.63 24.36
N ASP A 50 4.04 -2.03 25.41
CA ASP A 50 4.48 -3.13 26.28
C ASP A 50 4.15 -4.47 25.60
N VAL A 51 5.07 -4.93 24.76
CA VAL A 51 4.90 -6.15 23.96
C VAL A 51 4.74 -7.39 24.85
N ASP A 52 5.45 -7.44 25.98
CA ASP A 52 5.38 -8.56 26.93
C ASP A 52 4.00 -8.64 27.59
N ALA A 53 3.42 -7.49 27.96
CA ALA A 53 2.05 -7.43 28.47
C ALA A 53 1.03 -7.90 27.42
N LEU A 54 1.19 -7.48 26.15
CA LEU A 54 0.29 -7.92 25.07
C LEU A 54 0.40 -9.43 24.82
N HIS A 55 1.59 -10.01 24.92
CA HIS A 55 1.77 -11.46 24.85
C HIS A 55 1.08 -12.19 26.00
N ALA A 56 1.24 -11.71 27.23
CA ALA A 56 0.57 -12.30 28.39
C ALA A 56 -0.97 -12.23 28.26
N GLU A 57 -1.53 -11.15 27.70
CA GLU A 57 -2.97 -11.07 27.37
C GLU A 57 -3.39 -12.13 26.35
N ASP A 58 -2.56 -12.36 25.32
CA ASP A 58 -2.87 -13.28 24.23
C ASP A 58 -2.75 -14.75 24.65
N GLU A 59 -1.83 -15.08 25.56
CA GLU A 59 -1.71 -16.39 26.20
C GLU A 59 -2.95 -16.73 27.05
N ASN A 60 -3.51 -15.73 27.72
CA ASN A 60 -4.71 -15.87 28.56
C ASN A 60 -6.03 -15.70 27.77
N ARG A 61 -5.98 -15.57 26.45
CA ARG A 61 -7.20 -15.29 25.67
C ARG A 61 -8.13 -16.51 25.60
N PRO A 62 -9.45 -16.30 25.51
CA PRO A 62 -10.41 -17.38 25.25
C PRO A 62 -10.22 -18.01 23.87
N SER A 63 -10.44 -19.32 23.76
CA SER A 63 -10.24 -20.08 22.49
C SER A 63 -11.07 -19.56 21.30
N TRP A 64 -12.22 -18.94 21.55
CA TRP A 64 -13.09 -18.39 20.52
C TRP A 64 -12.65 -17.01 19.98
N LYS A 65 -11.74 -16.31 20.67
CA LYS A 65 -11.24 -15.01 20.23
C LYS A 65 -10.15 -15.22 19.15
N PRO A 66 -10.14 -14.46 18.05
CA PRO A 66 -9.09 -14.58 17.04
C PRO A 66 -7.71 -14.19 17.60
N PHE A 67 -6.66 -14.67 16.96
CA PHE A 67 -5.29 -14.23 17.25
C PHE A 67 -5.13 -12.75 16.91
N ARG A 68 -4.38 -12.03 17.76
CA ARG A 68 -3.96 -10.66 17.49
C ARG A 68 -2.84 -10.70 16.46
N TYR A 69 -3.00 -9.97 15.36
CA TYR A 69 -1.95 -9.83 14.34
C TYR A 69 -1.17 -8.52 14.49
N GLY A 70 -1.73 -7.55 15.22
CA GLY A 70 -1.12 -6.24 15.44
C GLY A 70 -1.92 -5.42 16.46
N HIS A 71 -1.29 -4.36 16.96
CA HIS A 71 -1.94 -3.35 17.81
C HIS A 71 -2.34 -2.15 16.94
N LYS A 72 -3.59 -1.69 17.06
CA LYS A 72 -4.11 -0.56 16.28
C LYS A 72 -4.03 0.72 17.11
N PHE A 73 -3.33 1.73 16.59
CA PHE A 73 -3.42 3.09 17.09
C PHE A 73 -4.48 3.86 16.30
N THR A 74 -5.43 4.47 17.01
CA THR A 74 -6.35 5.43 16.40
C THR A 74 -5.68 6.79 16.36
N VAL A 75 -5.54 7.37 15.16
CA VAL A 75 -4.84 8.63 14.91
C VAL A 75 -5.66 9.52 13.99
N ASP A 76 -5.41 10.83 14.02
CA ASP A 76 -5.98 11.81 13.09
C ASP A 76 -4.85 12.46 12.28
N LEU A 77 -4.47 11.80 11.17
CA LEU A 77 -3.39 12.24 10.30
C LEU A 77 -3.91 12.49 8.89
N SER A 78 -3.77 13.72 8.43
CA SER A 78 -4.19 14.17 7.10
C SER A 78 -3.17 15.13 6.50
N PRO A 79 -3.21 15.35 5.17
CA PRO A 79 -2.38 16.37 4.55
C PRO A 79 -2.63 17.80 5.03
N SER A 80 -3.77 18.07 5.68
CA SER A 80 -4.10 19.38 6.25
C SER A 80 -3.56 19.61 7.67
N ASN A 81 -3.34 18.56 8.46
CA ASN A 81 -2.96 18.68 9.88
C ASN A 81 -1.56 18.11 10.21
N SER A 82 -0.96 17.34 9.30
CA SER A 82 0.26 16.59 9.56
C SER A 82 1.16 16.57 8.33
N GLY A 83 2.40 16.10 8.50
CA GLY A 83 3.37 16.02 7.41
C GLY A 83 3.99 17.38 7.03
N SER A 84 4.67 17.40 5.90
CA SER A 84 5.30 18.59 5.33
C SER A 84 4.92 18.71 3.86
N TRP A 85 4.53 19.91 3.44
CA TRP A 85 4.32 20.24 2.04
C TRP A 85 5.57 20.85 1.43
N TRP A 86 5.97 20.33 0.28
CA TRP A 86 7.08 20.85 -0.52
C TRP A 86 6.52 21.42 -1.81
N GLU A 87 6.72 22.73 -2.02
CA GLU A 87 6.42 23.37 -3.29
C GLU A 87 7.59 23.18 -4.26
N LEU A 88 7.27 22.82 -5.50
CA LEU A 88 8.23 22.57 -6.57
C LEU A 88 8.27 23.76 -7.53
N SER A 89 9.39 23.92 -8.25
CA SER A 89 9.58 25.04 -9.18
C SER A 89 8.57 25.09 -10.33
N ASN A 90 7.95 23.96 -10.67
CA ASN A 90 6.89 23.85 -11.66
C ASN A 90 5.47 24.13 -11.09
N GLY A 91 5.37 24.59 -9.83
CA GLY A 91 4.10 24.89 -9.15
C GLY A 91 3.38 23.66 -8.57
N SER A 92 3.88 22.45 -8.77
CA SER A 92 3.32 21.24 -8.13
C SER A 92 3.75 21.14 -6.66
N ARG A 93 3.05 20.29 -5.90
CA ARG A 93 3.29 20.09 -4.47
C ARG A 93 3.47 18.63 -4.14
N ILE A 94 4.38 18.34 -3.21
CA ILE A 94 4.56 17.01 -2.63
C ILE A 94 4.26 17.10 -1.15
N TRP A 95 3.33 16.28 -0.67
CA TRP A 95 3.12 16.06 0.75
C TRP A 95 3.91 14.84 1.21
N ARG A 96 4.60 14.94 2.36
CA ARG A 96 5.33 13.82 2.96
C ARG A 96 5.10 13.75 4.45
N LEU A 97 4.98 12.53 4.95
CA LEU A 97 4.90 12.20 6.36
C LEU A 97 5.73 10.94 6.61
N LYS A 98 6.54 10.95 7.67
CA LYS A 98 7.21 9.75 8.17
C LYS A 98 6.46 9.27 9.41
N ILE A 99 6.13 7.98 9.45
CA ILE A 99 5.52 7.31 10.60
C ILE A 99 6.52 6.30 11.12
N GLU A 100 6.71 6.27 12.44
CA GLU A 100 7.67 5.41 13.11
C GLU A 100 7.00 4.76 14.33
N SER A 101 7.19 3.45 14.51
CA SER A 101 6.73 2.73 15.70
C SER A 101 7.89 1.87 16.21
N THR A 102 8.45 2.26 17.34
CA THR A 102 9.59 1.55 17.94
C THR A 102 9.22 0.11 18.25
N GLY A 103 10.08 -0.84 17.86
CA GLY A 103 9.88 -2.26 18.13
C GLY A 103 8.83 -2.97 17.24
N ALA A 104 8.17 -2.26 16.32
CA ALA A 104 7.24 -2.89 15.39
C ALA A 104 7.98 -3.64 14.28
N TYR A 105 7.61 -4.90 14.04
CA TYR A 105 8.14 -5.71 12.93
C TYR A 105 7.59 -5.29 11.57
N ALA A 106 6.37 -4.77 11.54
CA ALA A 106 5.70 -4.29 10.33
C ALA A 106 4.69 -3.21 10.72
N LEU A 107 4.35 -2.35 9.75
CA LEU A 107 3.28 -1.37 9.87
C LEU A 107 2.18 -1.66 8.88
N SER A 108 0.94 -1.58 9.33
CA SER A 108 -0.25 -1.58 8.48
C SER A 108 -0.92 -0.23 8.59
N LEU A 109 -1.22 0.39 7.44
CA LEU A 109 -1.88 1.69 7.38
C LEU A 109 -3.32 1.48 6.90
N GLU A 110 -4.26 1.98 7.68
CA GLU A 110 -5.69 1.95 7.39
C GLU A 110 -6.18 3.39 7.19
N PHE A 111 -6.83 3.65 6.07
CA PHE A 111 -7.36 4.97 5.73
C PHE A 111 -8.87 5.00 6.01
N ASP A 112 -9.31 5.89 6.90
CA ASP A 112 -10.73 6.11 7.15
C ASP A 112 -11.42 6.77 5.93
N ARG A 113 -10.76 7.79 5.36
CA ARG A 113 -11.15 8.40 4.09
C ARG A 113 -10.00 8.35 3.09
N PHE A 114 -10.27 7.72 1.94
CA PHE A 114 -9.36 7.68 0.81
C PHE A 114 -10.01 8.39 -0.39
N ASP A 115 -9.56 9.60 -0.68
CA ASP A 115 -10.10 10.42 -1.76
C ASP A 115 -8.97 11.23 -2.39
N LEU A 116 -8.45 10.70 -3.50
CA LEU A 116 -7.35 11.32 -4.25
C LEU A 116 -7.91 12.18 -5.39
N PRO A 117 -7.53 13.47 -5.48
CA PRO A 117 -7.88 14.31 -6.63
C PRO A 117 -7.30 13.76 -7.94
N LEU A 118 -7.91 14.15 -9.07
CA LEU A 118 -7.35 13.88 -10.40
C LEU A 118 -5.90 14.36 -10.47
N HIS A 119 -5.06 13.59 -11.16
CA HIS A 119 -3.63 13.86 -11.36
C HIS A 119 -2.76 13.82 -10.08
N SER A 120 -3.29 13.29 -8.97
CA SER A 120 -2.49 13.00 -7.78
C SER A 120 -2.05 11.54 -7.71
N THR A 121 -0.93 11.28 -7.03
CA THR A 121 -0.46 9.93 -6.72
C THR A 121 -0.10 9.81 -5.24
N LEU A 122 -0.51 8.73 -4.60
CA LEU A 122 -0.06 8.36 -3.26
C LEU A 122 0.88 7.15 -3.32
N HIS A 123 1.94 7.22 -2.50
CA HIS A 123 2.92 6.17 -2.31
C HIS A 123 3.19 5.96 -0.83
N VAL A 124 3.40 4.71 -0.43
CA VAL A 124 3.89 4.32 0.90
C VAL A 124 5.15 3.50 0.68
N TYR A 125 6.24 3.83 1.35
CA TYR A 125 7.51 3.16 1.12
C TYR A 125 8.40 3.13 2.37
N SER A 126 9.27 2.12 2.44
CA SER A 126 10.26 1.98 3.51
C SER A 126 11.39 3.03 3.39
N PRO A 127 12.07 3.43 4.47
CA PRO A 127 13.11 4.46 4.42
C PRO A 127 14.27 4.16 3.44
N ASP A 128 14.61 2.88 3.28
CA ASP A 128 15.62 2.35 2.35
C ASP A 128 15.08 2.14 0.92
N LYS A 129 13.78 2.35 0.70
CA LYS A 129 13.08 2.23 -0.59
C LYS A 129 13.04 0.81 -1.14
N SER A 130 13.29 -0.21 -0.31
CA SER A 130 13.19 -1.62 -0.70
C SER A 130 11.74 -2.08 -0.85
N GLU A 131 10.83 -1.49 -0.09
CA GLU A 131 9.39 -1.72 -0.18
C GLU A 131 8.68 -0.45 -0.68
N ILE A 132 7.90 -0.58 -1.75
CA ILE A 132 7.15 0.53 -2.34
C ILE A 132 5.74 0.04 -2.70
N TYR A 133 4.75 0.72 -2.14
CA TYR A 133 3.33 0.54 -2.42
C TYR A 133 2.80 1.78 -3.14
N GLY A 134 1.91 1.56 -4.11
CA GLY A 134 1.43 2.58 -5.05
C GLY A 134 2.06 2.42 -6.44
N ALA A 135 1.84 3.34 -7.38
CA ALA A 135 1.11 4.60 -7.24
C ALA A 135 -0.41 4.40 -7.18
N TYR A 136 -1.02 4.79 -6.06
CA TYR A 136 -2.47 4.92 -5.99
C TYR A 136 -2.90 6.25 -6.58
N THR A 137 -4.06 6.29 -7.23
CA THR A 137 -4.58 7.46 -7.95
C THR A 137 -6.06 7.63 -7.65
N SER A 138 -6.70 8.65 -8.23
CA SER A 138 -8.16 8.82 -8.16
C SER A 138 -8.98 7.62 -8.68
N LYS A 139 -8.35 6.68 -9.43
CA LYS A 139 -8.98 5.42 -9.85
C LYS A 139 -9.15 4.42 -8.70
N ASN A 140 -8.55 4.69 -7.54
CA ASN A 140 -8.59 3.86 -6.34
C ASN A 140 -9.57 4.36 -5.28
N ASN A 141 -10.27 5.47 -5.55
CA ASN A 141 -11.32 6.00 -4.67
C ASN A 141 -12.55 5.07 -4.63
#